data_AF-A0A445N1P0-F1
#
_entry.id   AF-A0A445N1P0-F1
#
_cell.length_a   1.000
_cell.length_b   1.000
_cell.length_c   1.000
_cell.angle_alpha   90.00
_cell.angle_beta   90.00
_cell.angle_gamma   90.00
#
_symmetry.space_group_name_H-M   'P 1'
#
loop_
_entity.id
_entity.type
_entity.pdbx_description
1 polymer ?
#
loop_
_entity_poly.entity_id
_entity_poly.type
_entity_poly.pdbx_seq_one_letter_code
_entity_poly.pdbx_strand_id
1 'polypeptide(L)'
;MAFENDVVLIYFEDQPATFARIESIDPDIKRDWYHVTLLLLTIPVQTVTWILRRAYINGTPFTMNGKSVRLEKVEKVDSKFETKAQLNPSEKEKIKNGNGTIIPFRKIESKNKDM
;
A
#
# COMPACT_ATOMS: atom_id res chain seq x y z
N MET A 1 -0.62 2.03 15.53
CA MET A 1 -0.46 0.60 15.18
C MET A 1 -0.64 0.45 13.68
N ALA A 2 0.24 -0.31 13.03
CA ALA A 2 0.09 -0.71 11.63
C ALA A 2 -0.77 -1.97 11.53
N PHE A 3 -1.59 -2.04 10.49
CA PHE A 3 -2.48 -3.16 10.20
C PHE A 3 -2.27 -3.64 8.76
N GLU A 4 -3.00 -4.69 8.37
CA GLU A 4 -3.04 -5.16 7.00
C GLU A 4 -3.29 -4.02 6.01
N ASN A 5 -2.60 -4.05 4.87
CA ASN A 5 -2.57 -3.03 3.83
C ASN A 5 -1.96 -1.68 4.20
N ASP A 6 -1.53 -1.46 5.45
CA ASP A 6 -0.71 -0.30 5.77
C ASP A 6 0.70 -0.45 5.19
N VAL A 7 1.28 0.69 4.84
CA VAL A 7 2.71 0.78 4.47
C VAL A 7 3.49 1.16 5.72
N VAL A 8 4.63 0.49 5.91
CA VAL A 8 5.59 0.78 6.97
C VAL A 8 6.95 1.11 6.37
N LEU A 9 7.66 2.06 6.96
CA LEU A 9 9.08 2.27 6.77
C LEU A 9 9.84 1.39 7.77
N ILE A 10 10.78 0.61 7.24
CA ILE A 10 11.67 -0.23 8.03
C ILE A 10 12.97 0.54 8.25
N TYR A 11 13.30 0.76 9.52
CA TYR A 11 14.60 1.26 9.94
C TYR A 11 15.52 0.09 10.29
N PHE A 12 16.77 0.20 9.89
CA PHE A 12 17.84 -0.75 10.21
C PHE A 12 19.05 0.03 10.71
N GLU A 13 19.54 -0.31 11.90
CA GLU A 13 20.60 0.44 12.59
C GLU A 13 20.28 1.96 12.65
N ASP A 14 19.02 2.26 12.96
CA ASP A 14 18.42 3.61 13.04
C ASP A 14 18.44 4.41 11.73
N GLN A 15 18.82 3.79 10.61
CA GLN A 15 18.75 4.36 9.28
C GLN A 15 17.52 3.85 8.52
N PRO A 16 16.80 4.71 7.76
CA PRO A 16 15.70 4.26 6.92
C PRO A 16 16.24 3.35 5.81
N ALA A 17 15.71 2.13 5.73
CA ALA A 17 16.22 1.10 4.81
C ALA A 17 15.28 0.86 3.63
N THR A 18 14.01 0.53 3.90
CA THR A 18 13.04 0.21 2.85
C THR A 18 11.60 0.36 3.31
N PHE A 19 10.68 0.51 2.36
CA PHE A 19 9.25 0.42 2.64
C PHE A 19 8.76 -1.03 2.47
N ALA A 20 7.73 -1.38 3.23
CA ALA A 20 6.99 -2.61 3.06
C ALA A 20 5.50 -2.38 3.23
N ARG A 21 4.67 -3.18 2.56
CA ARG A 21 3.24 -3.28 2.86
C ARG A 21 2.99 -4.50 3.74
N ILE A 22 2.14 -4.36 4.75
CA ILE A 22 1.70 -5.51 5.55
C ILE A 22 0.64 -6.28 4.75
N GLU A 23 0.92 -7.54 4.43
CA GLU A 23 0.01 -8.43 3.70
C GLU A 23 -0.86 -9.27 4.65
N SER A 24 -0.34 -9.69 5.80
CA SER A 24 -1.13 -10.41 6.83
C SER A 24 -0.52 -10.25 8.22
N ILE A 25 -1.35 -10.41 9.26
CA ILE A 25 -0.94 -10.47 10.68
C ILE A 25 -1.72 -11.61 11.35
N ASP A 26 -1.10 -12.78 11.42
CA ASP A 26 -1.73 -14.01 11.93
C ASP A 26 -1.17 -14.37 13.31
N PRO A 27 -1.99 -14.79 14.30
CA PRO A 27 -1.49 -15.14 15.63
C PRO A 27 -0.52 -16.32 15.60
N ASP A 28 0.55 -16.23 16.38
CA ASP A 28 1.46 -17.36 16.66
C ASP A 28 1.01 -18.15 17.90
N ILE A 29 1.57 -19.36 18.09
CA ILE A 29 1.34 -20.20 19.28
C ILE A 29 1.69 -19.43 20.57
N LYS A 30 2.69 -18.54 20.53
CA LYS A 30 3.06 -17.70 21.68
C LYS A 30 2.15 -16.48 21.77
N ARG A 31 1.60 -16.25 22.97
CA ARG A 31 0.79 -15.06 23.26
C ARG A 31 1.54 -13.78 22.86
N ASP A 32 0.84 -12.89 22.17
CA ASP A 32 1.33 -11.61 21.66
C ASP A 32 2.43 -11.68 20.59
N TRP A 33 2.68 -12.86 20.02
CA TRP A 33 3.48 -13.02 18.80
C TRP A 33 2.56 -13.28 17.60
N TYR A 34 3.03 -12.85 16.44
CA TYR A 34 2.29 -12.89 15.18
C TYR A 34 3.23 -13.23 14.03
N HIS A 35 2.76 -14.04 13.09
CA HIS A 35 3.35 -14.16 11.76
C HIS A 35 2.89 -12.95 10.95
N VAL A 36 3.82 -12.06 10.61
CA VAL A 36 3.57 -10.85 9.84
C VAL A 36 4.18 -11.03 8.46
N THR A 37 3.33 -11.11 7.45
CA THR A 37 3.78 -11.16 6.05
C THR A 37 3.94 -9.74 5.54
N LEU A 38 5.12 -9.43 5.00
CA LEU A 38 5.53 -8.12 4.51
C LEU A 38 5.92 -8.25 3.03
N LEU A 39 5.31 -7.43 2.19
CA LEU A 39 5.78 -7.21 0.82
C LEU A 39 6.77 -6.04 0.82
N LEU A 40 8.05 -6.32 0.70
CA LEU A 40 9.10 -5.32 0.51
C LEU A 40 8.92 -4.63 -0.85
N LEU A 41 8.79 -3.31 -0.82
CA LEU A 41 8.54 -2.47 -1.99
C LEU A 41 9.86 -2.06 -2.67
N THR A 42 10.71 -3.04 -2.92
CA THR A 42 12.01 -2.91 -3.60
C THR A 42 11.92 -3.34 -5.06
N ILE A 43 13.01 -3.19 -5.82
CA ILE A 43 13.15 -3.77 -7.17
C ILE A 43 14.25 -4.83 -7.11
N PRO A 44 13.94 -6.13 -7.31
CA PRO A 44 12.60 -6.69 -7.46
C PRO A 44 11.82 -6.64 -6.14
N VAL A 45 10.48 -6.73 -6.24
CA VAL A 45 9.62 -6.88 -5.05
C VAL A 45 9.86 -8.25 -4.41
N GLN A 46 9.82 -8.30 -3.09
CA GLN A 46 10.06 -9.53 -2.32
C GLN A 46 9.04 -9.66 -1.20
N THR A 47 8.57 -10.87 -0.93
CA THR A 47 7.69 -11.15 0.21
C THR A 47 8.47 -11.88 1.29
N VAL A 48 8.35 -11.43 2.53
CA VAL A 48 8.98 -12.06 3.70
C VAL A 48 7.94 -12.23 4.81
N THR A 49 8.07 -13.28 5.63
CA THR A 49 7.22 -13.47 6.81
C THR A 49 8.08 -13.46 8.06
N TRP A 50 7.81 -12.54 8.98
CA TRP A 50 8.53 -12.39 10.24
C TRP A 50 7.64 -12.75 11.43
N ILE A 51 8.21 -13.38 12.46
CA ILE A 51 7.50 -13.59 13.72
C ILE A 51 7.78 -12.39 14.63
N LEU A 52 6.80 -11.52 14.80
CA LEU A 52 6.94 -10.25 15.53
C LEU A 52 6.02 -10.22 16.75
N ARG A 53 6.47 -9.55 17.81
CA ARG A 53 5.58 -9.17 18.91
C ARG A 53 4.70 -8.01 18.50
N ARG A 54 3.52 -7.91 19.11
CA ARG A 54 2.63 -6.74 18.94
C ARG A 54 3.36 -5.40 19.14
N ALA A 55 4.23 -5.31 20.14
CA ALA A 55 5.02 -4.11 20.42
C ALA A 55 5.93 -3.70 19.25
N TYR A 56 6.49 -4.66 18.50
CA TYR A 56 7.38 -4.39 17.36
C TYR A 56 6.60 -3.87 16.15
N ILE A 57 5.41 -4.41 15.91
CA ILE A 57 4.45 -3.91 14.90
C ILE A 57 4.02 -2.47 15.24
N ASN A 58 4.02 -2.11 16.53
CA ASN A 58 3.76 -0.76 17.02
C ASN A 58 4.97 0.17 16.98
N GLY A 59 6.12 -0.29 16.47
CA GLY A 59 7.33 0.50 16.31
C GLY A 59 8.28 0.51 17.51
N THR A 60 8.12 -0.42 18.45
CA THR A 60 9.20 -0.68 19.42
C THR A 60 10.39 -1.31 18.69
N PRO A 61 11.63 -0.82 18.89
CA PRO A 61 12.81 -1.45 18.32
C PRO A 61 12.97 -2.92 18.76
N PHE A 62 13.52 -3.74 17.89
CA PHE A 62 13.90 -5.13 18.16
C PHE A 62 15.20 -5.47 17.45
N THR A 63 15.75 -6.64 17.71
CA THR A 63 17.02 -7.07 17.11
C THR A 63 16.81 -8.21 16.13
N MET A 64 17.37 -8.08 14.93
CA MET A 64 17.55 -9.19 13.98
C MET A 64 19.04 -9.37 13.74
N ASN A 65 19.56 -10.57 14.05
CA ASN A 65 20.99 -10.91 13.93
C ASN A 65 21.93 -9.88 14.60
N GLY A 66 21.55 -9.39 15.79
CA GLY A 66 22.32 -8.40 16.54
C GLY A 66 22.18 -6.95 16.05
N LYS A 67 21.41 -6.70 14.99
CA LYS A 67 21.19 -5.36 14.45
C LYS A 67 19.82 -4.83 14.83
N SER A 68 19.76 -3.55 15.19
CA SER A 68 18.51 -2.87 15.56
C SER A 68 17.60 -2.70 14.35
N VAL A 69 16.33 -3.06 14.50
CA VAL A 69 15.28 -2.91 13.50
C VAL A 69 14.07 -2.26 14.14
N ARG A 70 13.38 -1.38 13.40
CA ARG A 70 12.14 -0.74 13.86
C ARG A 70 11.18 -0.54 12.68
N LEU A 71 9.89 -0.72 12.95
CA LEU A 71 8.83 -0.43 11.98
C LEU A 71 8.19 0.93 12.30
N GLU A 72 7.92 1.71 11.27
CA GLU A 72 7.21 2.99 11.41
C GLU A 72 6.07 3.04 10.40
N LYS A 73 4.83 3.21 10.86
CA LYS A 73 3.70 3.33 9.95
C LYS A 73 3.81 4.62 9.15
N VAL A 74 3.69 4.52 7.83
CA VAL A 74 3.58 5.68 6.94
C VAL A 74 2.17 6.23 7.04
N GLU A 75 2.05 7.54 7.31
CA GLU A 75 0.76 8.21 7.38
C GLU A 75 0.12 8.32 5.98
N LYS A 76 -1.17 8.04 5.91
CA LYS A 76 -1.94 8.20 4.67
C LYS A 76 -2.19 9.70 4.48
N VAL A 77 -1.93 10.19 3.27
CA VAL A 77 -2.32 11.55 2.90
C VAL A 77 -3.77 11.50 2.42
N ASP A 78 -4.63 12.32 3.02
CA ASP A 78 -5.99 12.48 2.52
C ASP A 78 -5.95 13.03 1.10
N SER A 79 -6.43 12.24 0.14
CA SER A 79 -6.60 12.72 -1.22
C SER A 79 -7.79 13.68 -1.24
N LYS A 80 -7.49 14.99 -1.15
CA LYS A 80 -8.48 16.05 -1.39
C LYS A 80 -8.83 16.10 -2.89
N PHE A 81 -9.46 15.04 -3.40
CA PHE A 81 -10.33 15.19 -4.55
C PHE A 81 -11.64 15.72 -4.01
N GLU A 82 -11.75 17.06 -3.94
CA GLU A 82 -13.06 17.68 -3.93
C GLU A 82 -13.81 17.15 -5.15
N THR A 83 -14.76 16.24 -4.93
CA THR A 83 -15.79 15.98 -5.91
C THR A 83 -16.61 17.26 -5.97
N LYS A 84 -16.17 18.24 -6.77
CA LYS A 84 -17.07 19.26 -7.31
C LYS A 84 -17.98 18.54 -8.30
N ALA A 85 -18.93 17.77 -7.76
CA ALA A 85 -20.13 17.42 -8.47
C ALA A 85 -20.95 18.71 -8.66
N GLN A 86 -20.49 19.61 -9.53
CA GLN A 86 -21.43 20.40 -10.32
C GLN A 86 -21.95 19.47 -11.41
N LEU A 87 -22.83 18.56 -11.00
CA LEU A 87 -23.77 17.97 -11.94
C LEU A 87 -24.70 19.12 -12.34
N ASN A 88 -24.57 19.60 -13.58
CA ASN A 88 -25.60 20.42 -14.19
C ASN A 88 -26.93 19.63 -14.12
N PRO A 89 -28.05 20.24 -13.72
CA PRO A 89 -29.34 19.55 -13.57
C PRO A 89 -29.82 18.85 -14.85
N SER A 90 -29.27 19.21 -16.01
CA SER A 90 -29.66 18.72 -17.34
C SER A 90 -29.15 17.32 -17.72
N GLU A 91 -28.27 16.69 -16.93
CA GLU A 91 -27.78 15.32 -17.24
C GLU A 91 -28.43 14.20 -16.40
N LYS A 92 -29.26 14.54 -15.40
CA LYS A 92 -29.91 13.52 -14.55
C LYS A 92 -31.05 12.75 -15.23
N GLU A 93 -31.58 13.24 -16.35
CA GLU A 93 -32.69 12.56 -17.04
C GLU A 93 -32.25 11.52 -18.08
N LYS A 94 -31.00 11.52 -18.54
CA LYS A 94 -30.53 10.55 -19.56
C LYS A 94 -29.95 9.24 -19.01
N ILE A 95 -29.64 9.14 -17.72
CA ILE A 95 -28.98 7.95 -17.16
C ILE A 95 -29.99 6.89 -16.71
N LYS A 96 -31.31 7.18 -16.69
CA LYS A 96 -32.31 6.18 -16.28
C LYS A 96 -32.67 5.15 -17.36
N ASN A 97 -32.30 5.35 -18.62
CA ASN A 97 -32.60 4.39 -19.69
C ASN A 97 -31.38 4.19 -20.60
N GLY A 98 -30.67 3.08 -20.43
CA GLY A 98 -29.78 2.56 -21.47
C GLY A 98 -28.39 2.17 -20.96
N ASN A 99 -28.12 0.86 -21.05
CA ASN A 99 -26.83 0.18 -20.95
C ASN A 99 -25.60 1.08 -20.99
N GLY A 100 -24.87 1.12 -19.87
CA GLY A 100 -23.65 1.88 -19.75
C GLY A 100 -22.59 1.42 -20.76
N THR A 101 -22.04 2.37 -21.51
CA THR A 101 -20.90 2.11 -22.39
C THR A 101 -19.64 2.70 -21.78
N ILE A 102 -18.72 1.78 -21.49
CA ILE A 102 -17.35 1.98 -21.00
C ILE A 102 -16.52 2.67 -22.08
N ILE A 103 -15.72 3.69 -21.72
CA ILE A 103 -14.90 4.45 -22.68
C ILE A 103 -13.55 3.74 -22.89
N PRO A 104 -13.11 3.51 -24.14
CA PRO A 104 -11.90 2.76 -24.45
C PRO A 104 -10.60 3.58 -24.27
N PHE A 105 -9.52 2.86 -23.98
CA PHE A 105 -8.16 3.39 -23.91
C PHE A 105 -7.70 3.89 -25.30
N ARG A 106 -7.21 5.14 -25.34
CA ARG A 106 -6.72 5.80 -26.55
C ARG A 106 -5.45 5.12 -27.08
N LYS A 107 -5.49 4.61 -28.31
CA LYS A 107 -4.30 4.07 -29.01
C LYS A 107 -3.42 5.24 -29.47
N ILE A 108 -2.14 5.20 -29.11
CA ILE A 108 -1.12 6.14 -29.61
C ILE A 108 -0.59 5.57 -30.93
N GLU A 109 -0.73 6.31 -32.03
CA GLU A 109 -0.17 5.94 -33.32
C GLU A 109 1.28 6.43 -33.41
N SER A 110 2.22 5.49 -33.60
CA SER A 110 3.60 5.78 -33.94
C SER A 110 3.66 6.26 -35.39
N LYS A 111 4.04 7.53 -35.62
CA LYS A 111 4.44 8.01 -36.95
C LYS A 111 5.68 7.24 -37.41
N ASN A 112 5.51 6.35 -38.37
CA ASN A 112 6.60 5.90 -39.24
C ASN A 112 6.18 6.10 -40.70
N LYS A 113 6.74 7.14 -41.31
CA LYS A 113 6.89 7.39 -42.75
C LYS A 113 7.90 8.55 -42.81
N ASP A 114 9.05 8.45 -43.47
CA ASP A 114 9.23 8.05 -44.85
C ASP A 114 10.59 7.37 -45.09
N MET A 115 10.58 6.29 -45.88
CA MET A 115 11.56 6.03 -46.95
C MET A 115 10.85 5.27 -48.07
#